data_AF-A0AAW7SZ26-F1
#
_entry.id   AF-A0AAW7SZ26-F1
#
_cell.length_a   1.000
_cell.length_b   1.000
_cell.length_c   1.000
_cell.angle_alpha   90.00
_cell.angle_beta   90.00
_cell.angle_gamma   90.00
#
_symmetry.space_group_name_H-M   'P 1'
#
loop_
_entity.id
_entity.type
_entity.pdbx_description
1 polymer ?
#
loop_
_entity_poly.entity_id
_entity_poly.type
_entity_poly.pdbx_seq_one_letter_code
_entity_poly.pdbx_strand_id
1 'polypeptide(L)'
;MNLASISDHPDSELDPVQYQHALELATDDLRRVAMLLAERYINAGLAHALSWPLLLEIEEQAFSDLAFQSRNDPATVEALPRIGPATMPGVNFSGLIDWSHSDPSLPIVYRCVRELLVGVPTSGNGQNAT
;
A
#
# COMPACT_ATOMS: atom_id res chain seq x y z
N MET A 1 33.93 -40.92 15.60
CA MET A 1 33.36 -39.56 15.50
C MET A 1 33.07 -39.34 14.02
N ASN A 2 31.80 -39.45 13.60
CA ASN A 2 31.39 -39.24 12.20
C ASN A 2 30.28 -38.19 12.23
N LEU A 3 30.57 -36.99 11.73
CA LEU A 3 29.60 -35.94 11.47
C LEU A 3 29.69 -35.62 9.98
N ALA A 4 28.91 -36.33 9.18
CA ALA A 4 28.55 -35.87 7.85
C ALA A 4 27.17 -35.22 7.98
N SER A 5 27.15 -33.95 8.39
CA SER A 5 25.98 -33.09 8.13
C SER A 5 26.10 -32.62 6.70
N ILE A 6 25.53 -33.41 5.80
CA ILE A 6 25.21 -32.96 4.44
C ILE A 6 23.98 -32.07 4.64
N SER A 7 24.22 -30.78 4.87
CA SER A 7 23.14 -29.79 4.77
C SER A 7 22.80 -29.65 3.29
N ASP A 8 21.95 -30.55 2.84
CA ASP A 8 21.14 -30.38 1.64
C ASP A 8 20.35 -29.07 1.86
N HIS A 9 20.79 -27.99 1.22
CA HIS A 9 19.96 -26.80 1.05
C HIS A 9 19.10 -27.10 -0.17
N PRO A 10 17.84 -27.51 -0.02
CA PRO A 10 16.92 -27.26 -1.10
C PRO A 10 16.80 -25.74 -1.17
N ASP A 11 17.37 -25.15 -2.23
CA ASP A 11 16.77 -24.00 -2.88
C ASP A 11 15.27 -24.28 -2.95
N SER A 12 14.53 -23.81 -1.95
CA SER A 12 13.08 -23.91 -1.93
C SER A 12 12.62 -22.86 -2.92
N GLU A 13 12.54 -23.24 -4.20
CA GLU A 13 11.58 -22.64 -5.11
C GLU A 13 10.27 -22.56 -4.34
N LEU A 14 9.92 -21.35 -3.89
CA LEU A 14 8.69 -21.13 -3.16
C LEU A 14 7.57 -21.67 -4.02
N ASP A 15 6.81 -22.61 -3.47
CA ASP A 15 5.63 -23.17 -4.12
C ASP A 15 4.77 -22.01 -4.64
N PRO A 16 4.47 -21.94 -5.95
CA PRO A 16 3.75 -20.80 -6.53
C PRO A 16 2.41 -20.52 -5.84
N VAL A 17 1.77 -21.55 -5.26
CA VAL A 17 0.54 -21.36 -4.45
C VAL A 17 0.84 -20.65 -3.14
N GLN A 18 1.93 -21.02 -2.46
CA GLN A 18 2.35 -20.39 -1.22
C GLN A 18 2.82 -18.96 -1.45
N TYR A 19 3.53 -18.72 -2.55
CA TYR A 19 3.95 -17.38 -2.96
C TYR A 19 2.74 -16.48 -3.24
N GLN A 20 1.76 -16.96 -4.02
CA GLN A 20 0.54 -16.20 -4.29
C GLN A 20 -0.23 -15.86 -3.00
N HIS A 21 -0.35 -16.83 -2.10
CA HIS A 21 -1.00 -16.60 -0.81
C HIS A 21 -0.21 -15.61 0.07
N ALA A 22 1.12 -15.68 0.09
CA ALA A 22 1.96 -14.70 0.78
C ALA A 22 1.78 -13.29 0.20
N LEU A 23 1.67 -13.16 -1.13
CA LEU A 23 1.44 -11.90 -1.81
C LEU A 23 0.06 -11.30 -1.46
N GLU A 24 -0.97 -12.13 -1.35
CA GLU A 24 -2.30 -11.72 -0.91
C GLU A 24 -2.29 -11.21 0.53
N LEU A 25 -1.63 -11.94 1.44
CA LEU A 25 -1.47 -11.51 2.84
C LEU A 25 -0.68 -10.20 2.95
N ALA A 26 0.42 -10.06 2.22
CA ALA A 26 1.22 -8.85 2.21
C ALA A 26 0.46 -7.66 1.62
N THR A 27 -0.36 -7.90 0.59
CA THR A 27 -1.26 -6.90 0.01
C THR A 27 -2.27 -6.39 1.03
N ASP A 28 -2.91 -7.30 1.77
CA ASP A 28 -3.87 -6.96 2.82
C ASP A 28 -3.22 -6.22 3.99
N ASP A 29 -2.00 -6.62 4.37
CA ASP A 29 -1.26 -5.95 5.44
C ASP A 29 -0.82 -4.53 5.03
N LEU A 30 -0.30 -4.38 3.81
CA LEU A 30 0.03 -3.07 3.24
C LEU A 30 -1.20 -2.17 3.17
N ARG A 31 -2.37 -2.71 2.79
CA ARG A 31 -3.64 -1.96 2.77
C ARG A 31 -3.96 -1.40 4.15
N ARG A 32 -3.84 -2.21 5.20
CA ARG A 32 -4.10 -1.79 6.59
C ARG A 32 -3.18 -0.64 7.02
N VAL A 33 -1.88 -0.78 6.78
CA VAL A 33 -0.90 0.27 7.13
C VAL A 33 -1.17 1.55 6.34
N ALA A 34 -1.38 1.43 5.02
CA ALA A 34 -1.65 2.56 4.15
C ALA A 34 -2.93 3.31 4.54
N MET A 35 -4.02 2.61 4.88
CA MET A 35 -5.25 3.23 5.38
C MET A 35 -5.01 4.01 6.67
N LEU A 36 -4.32 3.42 7.66
CA LEU A 36 -4.02 4.09 8.93
C LEU A 36 -3.19 5.37 8.73
N LEU A 37 -2.18 5.31 7.87
CA LEU A 37 -1.36 6.48 7.53
C LEU A 37 -2.22 7.54 6.81
N ALA A 38 -2.96 7.15 5.78
CA ALA A 38 -3.80 8.07 5.02
C ALA A 38 -4.87 8.75 5.88
N GLU A 39 -5.57 8.00 6.74
CA GLU A 39 -6.53 8.53 7.71
C GLU A 39 -5.87 9.56 8.64
N ARG A 40 -4.67 9.28 9.14
CA ARG A 40 -3.94 10.23 9.98
C ARG A 40 -3.66 11.55 9.27
N TYR A 41 -3.22 11.51 8.01
CA TYR A 41 -2.99 12.72 7.22
C TYR A 41 -4.29 13.48 6.91
N ILE A 42 -5.35 12.76 6.53
CA ILE A 42 -6.67 13.35 6.23
C ILE A 42 -7.25 14.01 7.49
N ASN A 43 -7.22 13.33 8.64
CA ASN A 43 -7.70 13.83 9.93
C ASN A 43 -6.89 15.03 10.44
N ALA A 44 -5.63 15.16 10.01
CA ALA A 44 -4.82 16.37 10.25
C ALA A 44 -5.21 17.57 9.36
N GLY A 45 -6.26 17.44 8.54
CA GLY A 45 -6.76 18.49 7.65
C GLY A 45 -6.03 18.56 6.31
N LEU A 46 -5.15 17.62 6.01
CA LEU A 46 -4.32 17.62 4.79
C LEU A 46 -5.00 16.98 3.58
N ALA A 47 -6.29 16.63 3.68
CA ALA A 47 -7.04 16.04 2.57
C ALA A 47 -7.00 16.90 1.29
N HIS A 48 -7.11 18.23 1.44
CA HIS A 48 -7.05 19.18 0.32
C HIS A 48 -5.61 19.41 -0.19
N ALA A 49 -4.61 19.00 0.57
CA ALA A 49 -3.18 19.14 0.25
C ALA A 49 -2.57 17.84 -0.29
N LEU A 50 -3.38 16.79 -0.50
CA LEU A 50 -2.91 15.53 -1.06
C LEU A 50 -2.37 15.76 -2.47
N SER A 51 -1.05 15.67 -2.57
CA SER A 51 -0.24 15.87 -3.75
C SER A 51 0.60 14.62 -3.99
N TRP A 52 1.16 14.48 -5.20
CA TRP A 52 2.03 13.35 -5.52
C TRP A 52 3.20 13.18 -4.52
N PRO A 53 3.93 14.24 -4.11
CA PRO A 53 4.96 14.10 -3.09
C PRO A 53 4.45 13.50 -1.77
N LEU A 54 3.29 13.96 -1.29
CA LEU A 54 2.70 13.44 -0.06
C LEU A 54 2.24 11.98 -0.22
N LEU A 55 1.67 11.63 -1.37
CA LEU A 55 1.25 10.25 -1.63
C LEU A 55 2.45 9.29 -1.70
N LEU A 56 3.54 9.72 -2.32
CA LEU A 56 4.81 8.98 -2.35
C LEU A 56 5.43 8.86 -0.96
N GLU A 57 5.31 9.90 -0.12
CA GLU A 57 5.76 9.85 1.27
C GLU A 57 4.94 8.83 2.09
N ILE A 58 3.60 8.81 1.91
CA ILE A 58 2.74 7.80 2.55
C ILE A 58 3.13 6.40 2.08
N GLU A 59 3.39 6.23 0.78
CA GLU A 59 3.85 4.94 0.25
C GLU A 59 5.17 4.53 0.89
N GLU A 60 6.15 5.42 0.92
CA GLU A 60 7.45 5.11 1.50
C GLU A 60 7.36 4.78 3.00
N GLN A 61 6.52 5.49 3.76
CA GLN A 61 6.25 5.17 5.16
C GLN A 61 5.56 3.81 5.32
N ALA A 62 4.59 3.48 4.46
CA ALA A 62 3.86 2.22 4.54
C ALA A 62 4.80 1.03 4.29
N PHE A 63 5.66 1.14 3.28
CA PHE A 63 6.65 0.11 2.99
C PHE A 63 7.78 0.09 4.02
N SER A 64 8.12 1.21 4.64
CA SER A 64 9.14 1.26 5.71
C SER A 64 8.61 0.89 7.09
N ASP A 65 7.32 0.57 7.23
CA ASP A 65 6.73 0.20 8.52
C ASP A 65 7.36 -1.10 9.07
N LEU A 66 7.86 -1.05 10.30
CA LEU A 66 8.58 -2.18 10.91
C LEU A 66 7.66 -3.38 11.18
N ALA A 67 6.39 -3.15 11.49
CA ALA A 67 5.44 -4.24 11.71
C ALA A 67 5.06 -4.91 10.38
N PHE A 68 4.92 -4.14 9.31
CA PHE A 68 4.75 -4.66 7.95
C PHE A 68 5.98 -5.46 7.50
N GLN A 69 7.17 -4.88 7.60
CA GLN A 69 8.43 -5.53 7.19
C GLN A 69 8.71 -6.82 7.99
N SER A 70 8.38 -6.85 9.29
CA SER A 70 8.62 -8.06 10.11
C SER A 70 7.63 -9.20 9.87
N ARG A 71 6.44 -8.91 9.32
CA ARG A 71 5.39 -9.91 9.07
C ARG A 71 5.44 -10.52 7.67
N ASN A 72 6.15 -9.88 6.74
CA ASN A 72 6.14 -10.24 5.33
C ASN A 72 7.55 -10.58 4.85
N ASP A 73 7.64 -11.57 3.95
CA ASP A 73 8.91 -11.95 3.35
C ASP A 73 9.43 -10.83 2.41
N PRO A 74 10.74 -10.50 2.42
CA PRO A 74 11.29 -9.43 1.60
C PRO A 74 11.00 -9.58 0.09
N ALA A 75 11.06 -10.79 -0.46
CA ALA A 75 10.78 -11.01 -1.89
C ALA A 75 9.30 -10.79 -2.21
N THR A 76 8.41 -11.07 -1.25
CA THR A 76 6.99 -10.75 -1.37
C THR A 76 6.76 -9.24 -1.31
N VAL A 77 7.45 -8.54 -0.41
CA VAL A 77 7.37 -7.08 -0.28
C VAL A 77 7.88 -6.37 -1.55
N GLU A 78 9.00 -6.83 -2.10
CA GLU A 78 9.57 -6.29 -3.35
C GLU A 78 8.66 -6.49 -4.56
N ALA A 79 7.83 -7.53 -4.56
CA ALA A 79 6.88 -7.82 -5.64
C ALA A 79 5.61 -6.96 -5.59
N LEU A 80 5.34 -6.27 -4.48
CA LEU A 80 4.15 -5.42 -4.37
C LEU A 80 4.27 -4.18 -5.29
N PRO A 81 3.18 -3.82 -6.00
CA PRO A 81 3.20 -2.70 -6.92
C PRO A 81 3.38 -1.37 -6.20
N ARG A 82 4.49 -0.68 -6.50
CA ARG A 82 4.80 0.69 -6.08
C ARG A 82 4.22 1.72 -7.04
N ILE A 83 3.96 2.93 -6.56
CA ILE A 83 3.61 4.08 -7.40
C ILE A 83 4.80 4.43 -8.27
N GLY A 84 4.61 4.34 -9.59
CA GLY A 84 5.64 4.69 -10.54
C GLY A 84 5.21 4.47 -11.98
N PRO A 85 6.11 4.71 -12.94
CA PRO A 85 5.80 4.62 -14.37
C PRO A 85 5.29 3.25 -14.82
N ALA A 86 5.68 2.17 -14.12
CA ALA A 86 5.27 0.81 -14.45
C ALA A 86 3.80 0.52 -14.09
N THR A 87 3.33 1.05 -12.96
CA THR A 87 1.97 0.83 -12.45
C THR A 87 1.01 1.96 -12.84
N MET A 88 1.55 3.13 -13.18
CA MET A 88 0.81 4.33 -13.55
C MET A 88 1.45 5.00 -14.78
N PRO A 89 1.38 4.35 -15.97
CA PRO A 89 2.01 4.87 -17.17
C PRO A 89 1.39 6.20 -17.62
N GLY A 90 2.24 7.15 -18.01
CA GLY A 90 1.81 8.46 -18.52
C GLY A 90 1.37 9.47 -17.46
N VAL A 91 1.41 9.11 -16.18
CA VAL A 91 1.08 10.02 -15.07
C VAL A 91 2.18 11.07 -14.89
N ASN A 92 1.76 12.34 -14.76
CA ASN A 92 2.64 13.44 -14.38
C ASN A 92 2.70 13.59 -12.85
N PHE A 93 3.76 13.07 -12.23
CA PHE A 93 4.00 13.15 -10.78
C PHE A 93 4.30 14.57 -10.27
N SER A 94 4.42 15.57 -11.16
CA SER A 94 4.50 16.98 -10.78
C SER A 94 3.15 17.71 -10.90
N GLY A 95 2.11 17.04 -11.39
CA GLY A 95 0.77 17.59 -11.62
C GLY A 95 -0.20 17.38 -10.45
N LEU A 96 -1.49 17.64 -10.73
CA LEU A 96 -2.56 17.25 -9.82
C LEU A 96 -2.82 15.74 -9.92
N ILE A 97 -3.24 15.15 -8.81
CA ILE A 97 -3.68 13.77 -8.78
C ILE A 97 -5.11 13.71 -9.33
N ASP A 98 -5.32 12.92 -10.38
CA ASP A 98 -6.66 12.54 -10.80
C ASP A 98 -7.15 11.39 -9.92
N TRP A 99 -8.10 11.64 -9.03
CA TRP A 99 -8.70 10.65 -8.12
C TRP A 99 -9.84 9.85 -8.76
N SER A 100 -10.22 10.15 -10.00
CA SER A 100 -11.28 9.40 -10.71
C SER A 100 -10.81 8.00 -11.15
N HIS A 101 -9.49 7.80 -11.28
CA HIS A 101 -8.92 6.54 -11.70
C HIS A 101 -9.18 5.43 -10.67
N SER A 102 -9.78 4.32 -11.11
CA SER A 102 -10.31 3.27 -10.22
C SER A 102 -9.89 1.85 -10.63
N ASP A 103 -8.86 1.73 -11.47
CA ASP A 103 -8.38 0.44 -11.93
C ASP A 103 -7.88 -0.42 -10.75
N PRO A 104 -8.31 -1.70 -10.62
CA PRO A 104 -7.85 -2.59 -9.56
C PRO A 104 -6.35 -2.90 -9.60
N SER A 105 -5.66 -2.68 -10.72
CA SER A 105 -4.21 -2.85 -10.86
C SER A 105 -3.41 -1.70 -10.25
N LEU A 106 -4.07 -0.62 -9.80
CA LEU A 106 -3.40 0.52 -9.19
C LEU A 106 -2.69 0.14 -7.88
N PRO A 107 -1.57 0.81 -7.55
CA PRO A 107 -0.88 0.63 -6.29
C PRO A 107 -1.83 0.73 -5.10
N ILE A 108 -1.62 -0.12 -4.10
CA ILE A 108 -2.52 -0.22 -2.93
C ILE A 108 -2.64 1.12 -2.22
N VAL A 109 -1.53 1.85 -2.06
CA VAL A 109 -1.50 3.14 -1.37
C VAL A 109 -2.39 4.18 -2.07
N TYR A 110 -2.29 4.27 -3.41
CA TYR A 110 -3.17 5.14 -4.20
C TYR A 110 -4.65 4.78 -3.98
N ARG A 111 -4.98 3.49 -4.02
CA ARG A 111 -6.36 3.01 -3.84
C ARG A 111 -6.90 3.33 -2.45
N CYS A 112 -6.11 3.15 -1.39
CA CYS A 112 -6.52 3.45 -0.02
C CYS A 112 -6.83 4.94 0.16
N VAL A 113 -5.94 5.82 -0.31
CA VAL A 113 -6.14 7.27 -0.21
C VAL A 113 -7.36 7.71 -1.02
N ARG A 114 -7.51 7.18 -2.24
CA ARG A 114 -8.69 7.42 -3.08
C ARG A 114 -9.97 6.99 -2.38
N GLU A 115 -10.00 5.80 -1.78
CA GLU A 115 -11.18 5.28 -1.08
C GLU A 115 -11.59 6.21 0.07
N LEU A 116 -10.63 6.73 0.83
CA LEU A 116 -10.92 7.70 1.90
C LEU A 116 -11.39 9.05 1.38
N LEU A 117 -10.92 9.51 0.22
CA LEU A 117 -11.34 10.79 -0.36
C LEU A 117 -12.71 10.72 -1.05
N VAL A 118 -12.95 9.65 -1.80
CA VAL A 118 -14.17 9.46 -2.61
C VAL A 118 -15.27 8.77 -1.80
N GLY A 119 -14.89 7.95 -0.82
CA GLY A 119 -15.78 7.17 0.04
C GLY A 119 -16.22 7.88 1.32
N VAL A 120 -15.82 9.13 1.56
CA VAL A 120 -16.47 9.97 2.59
C VAL A 120 -17.78 10.50 2.00
N PRO A 121 -18.97 9.96 2.35
CA PRO A 121 -20.15 10.79 2.29
C PRO A 121 -19.86 11.94 3.24
N THR A 122 -19.85 13.17 2.73
CA THR A 122 -19.95 14.36 3.56
C THR A 122 -21.25 14.22 4.37
N SER A 123 -21.15 13.65 5.58
CA SER A 123 -22.26 13.57 6.50
C SER A 123 -22.61 15.01 6.83
N GLY A 124 -23.73 15.45 6.26
CA GLY A 124 -24.16 16.82 6.24
C GLY A 124 -24.19 17.38 7.66
N ASN A 125 -23.40 18.43 7.86
CA ASN A 125 -23.57 19.36 8.97
C ASN A 125 -24.87 20.15 8.71
N GLY A 126 -26.00 19.50 8.98
CA GLY A 126 -27.33 20.10 8.93
C GLY A 126 -27.76 20.45 10.35
N GLN A 127 -27.42 21.66 10.78
CA GLN A 127 -28.06 22.34 11.89
C GLN A 127 -29.58 22.20 11.78
N ASN A 128 -30.23 21.74 12.84
CA ASN A 128 -31.59 22.17 13.14
C ASN A 128 -31.66 22.48 14.63
N ALA A 129 -31.33 23.74 14.93
CA ALA A 129 -31.95 24.43 16.05
C ALA A 129 -33.37 24.80 15.61
N THR A 130 -34.37 24.28 16.30
CA THR A 130 -35.57 25.01 16.76
C THR A 130 -36.34 24.13 17.74
#